data_AF-A0A3R6XAE1-F1
#
_entry.id   AF-A0A3R6XAE1-F1
#
_cell.length_a   1.000
_cell.length_b   1.000
_cell.length_c   1.000
_cell.angle_alpha   90.00
_cell.angle_beta   90.00
_cell.angle_gamma   90.00
#
_symmetry.space_group_name_H-M   'P 1'
#
loop_
_entity.id
_entity.type
_entity.pdbx_description
1 polymer ?
#
loop_
_entity_poly.entity_id
_entity_poly.type
_entity_poly.pdbx_seq_one_letter_code
_entity_poly.pdbx_strand_id
1 'polypeptide(L)'
;MCSNEDYADGMEIMEKYTYNDEIYYYNNGKWLTSSYTTVPSGILSELNKLLCNDNFDELSFANKLKIADNAKQSENIGMALKYYETLTLDASKEQMKFLLPRLTSCYRKQNRPQKAIGTALAYFKKYGKGIASSPVYVSLAAAFCDIDDWETAKIYADRANKCCNSKNMDELMAVYARIEKQID
;
A
#
# COMPACT_ATOMS: atom_id res chain seq x y z
N MET A 1 18.17 -15.42 20.96
CA MET A 1 18.35 -14.46 22.07
C MET A 1 18.73 -13.13 21.45
N CYS A 2 17.80 -12.18 21.40
CA CYS A 2 18.07 -10.84 20.87
C CYS A 2 18.36 -9.92 22.05
N SER A 3 19.58 -9.39 22.12
CA SER A 3 19.98 -8.39 23.12
C SER A 3 19.65 -6.99 22.59
N ASN A 4 18.83 -6.24 23.32
CA ASN A 4 18.60 -4.82 23.10
C ASN A 4 19.64 -4.03 23.90
N GLU A 5 20.43 -3.20 23.22
CA GLU A 5 21.17 -2.11 23.85
C GLU A 5 20.57 -0.79 23.36
N ASP A 6 20.08 0.00 24.31
CA ASP A 6 19.54 1.34 24.11
C ASP A 6 20.67 2.36 23.99
N TYR A 7 20.64 3.19 22.94
CA TYR A 7 21.41 4.43 22.87
C TYR A 7 20.49 5.60 22.49
N ALA A 8 20.67 6.71 23.19
CA ALA A 8 19.83 7.90 23.19
C ALA A 8 20.23 8.94 22.13
N ASP A 9 19.21 9.74 21.80
CA ASP A 9 19.22 11.10 21.23
C ASP A 9 19.33 11.25 19.70
N GLY A 10 18.18 11.50 19.06
CA GLY A 10 18.08 12.09 17.71
C GLY A 10 18.23 11.19 16.49
N MET A 11 18.54 9.89 16.63
CA MET A 11 18.58 8.95 15.49
C MET A 11 17.29 8.13 15.42
N GLU A 12 16.64 8.14 14.25
CA GLU A 12 15.59 7.16 13.93
C GLU A 12 16.15 5.75 14.18
N ILE A 13 15.47 4.96 15.01
CA ILE A 13 15.87 3.59 15.35
C ILE A 13 15.90 2.77 14.05
N MET A 14 17.11 2.40 13.61
CA MET A 14 17.31 1.53 12.45
C MET A 14 17.30 0.07 12.89
N GLU A 15 16.48 -0.74 12.24
CA GLU A 15 16.41 -2.17 12.54
C GLU A 15 17.58 -2.90 11.86
N LYS A 16 18.34 -3.70 12.62
CA LYS A 16 19.50 -4.44 12.14
C LYS A 16 19.12 -5.87 11.78
N TYR A 17 19.51 -6.32 10.60
CA TYR A 17 19.29 -7.67 10.07
C TYR A 17 20.61 -8.30 9.61
N THR A 18 20.65 -9.63 9.61
CA THR A 18 21.79 -10.41 9.08
C THR A 18 21.31 -11.31 7.96
N TYR A 19 22.00 -11.28 6.81
CA TYR A 19 21.70 -12.09 5.63
C TYR A 19 23.01 -12.48 4.95
N ASN A 20 23.21 -13.77 4.68
CA ASN A 20 24.46 -14.31 4.10
C ASN A 20 25.73 -13.77 4.80
N ASP A 21 25.74 -13.81 6.14
CA ASP A 21 26.83 -13.32 7.00
C ASP A 21 27.16 -11.82 6.89
N GLU A 22 26.33 -11.04 6.17
CA GLU A 22 26.44 -9.59 6.07
C GLU A 22 25.38 -8.87 6.91
N ILE A 23 25.74 -7.68 7.41
CA ILE A 23 24.85 -6.82 8.19
C ILE A 23 24.15 -5.84 7.28
N TYR A 24 22.83 -5.76 7.44
CA TYR A 24 21.96 -4.82 6.76
C TYR A 24 21.15 -4.01 7.76
N TYR A 25 20.80 -2.79 7.39
CA TYR A 25 19.94 -1.92 8.17
C TYR A 25 18.68 -1.61 7.38
N TYR A 26 17.53 -1.64 8.04
CA TYR A 26 16.27 -1.19 7.48
C TYR A 26 15.88 0.14 8.12
N ASN A 27 15.76 1.18 7.29
CA ASN A 27 15.33 2.51 7.73
C ASN A 27 14.35 3.11 6.72
N ASN A 28 13.20 3.59 7.19
CA ASN A 28 12.23 4.35 6.40
C ASN A 28 11.93 3.77 5.01
N GLY A 29 11.64 2.46 4.93
CA GLY A 29 11.28 1.81 3.67
C GLY A 29 12.48 1.37 2.82
N LYS A 30 13.72 1.59 3.27
CA LYS A 30 14.93 1.35 2.49
C LYS A 30 15.89 0.41 3.22
N TRP A 31 16.49 -0.48 2.44
CA TRP A 31 17.59 -1.32 2.86
C TRP A 31 18.93 -0.61 2.65
N LEU A 32 19.74 -0.62 3.69
CA LEU A 32 21.10 -0.08 3.71
C LEU A 32 22.09 -1.20 4.05
N THR A 33 23.28 -1.14 3.44
CA THR A 33 24.42 -1.98 3.79
C THR A 33 25.02 -1.57 5.14
N SER A 34 25.97 -2.35 5.65
CA SER A 34 26.76 -2.00 6.85
C SER A 34 27.49 -0.66 6.74
N SER A 35 27.78 -0.20 5.52
CA SER A 35 28.36 1.10 5.19
C SER A 35 27.31 2.21 4.99
N TYR A 36 26.04 1.96 5.34
CA TYR A 36 24.90 2.88 5.20
C TYR A 36 24.59 3.31 3.76
N THR A 37 24.95 2.50 2.77
CA THR A 37 24.65 2.74 1.35
C THR A 37 23.44 1.94 0.87
N THR A 38 22.74 2.40 -0.16
CA THR A 38 21.56 1.68 -0.69
C THR A 38 21.92 0.31 -1.21
N VAL A 39 21.15 -0.69 -0.80
CA VAL A 39 21.35 -2.08 -1.20
C VAL A 39 21.02 -2.31 -2.69
N PRO A 40 21.82 -3.11 -3.43
CA PRO A 40 21.52 -3.47 -4.81
C PRO A 40 20.16 -4.17 -4.98
N SER A 41 19.47 -3.86 -6.07
CA SER A 41 18.12 -4.38 -6.37
C SER A 41 18.03 -5.91 -6.37
N GLY A 42 19.11 -6.59 -6.75
CA GLY A 42 19.17 -8.05 -6.86
C GLY A 42 18.93 -8.82 -5.56
N ILE A 43 19.15 -8.19 -4.39
CA ILE A 43 18.96 -8.85 -3.08
C ILE A 43 17.79 -8.27 -2.27
N LEU A 44 17.16 -7.17 -2.73
CA LEU A 44 16.07 -6.51 -2.01
C LEU A 44 14.90 -7.45 -1.74
N SER A 45 14.58 -8.35 -2.67
CA SER A 45 13.49 -9.31 -2.48
C SER A 45 13.77 -10.27 -1.32
N GLU A 46 15.02 -10.70 -1.14
CA GLU A 46 15.40 -11.63 -0.07
C GLU A 46 15.47 -10.90 1.28
N LEU A 47 16.06 -9.71 1.31
CA LEU A 47 16.07 -8.89 2.53
C LEU A 47 14.64 -8.54 2.96
N ASN A 48 13.74 -8.20 2.04
CA ASN A 48 12.33 -7.95 2.35
C ASN A 48 11.62 -9.16 2.99
N LYS A 49 12.07 -10.40 2.72
CA LYS A 49 11.53 -11.58 3.43
C LYS A 49 11.93 -11.60 4.90
N LEU A 50 13.05 -10.99 5.29
CA LEU A 50 13.46 -10.88 6.69
C LEU A 50 12.57 -9.92 7.49
N LEU A 51 11.84 -9.03 6.80
CA LEU A 51 10.79 -8.21 7.42
C LEU A 51 9.51 -9.02 7.67
N CYS A 52 9.41 -10.26 7.17
CA CYS A 52 8.30 -11.14 7.50
C CYS A 52 8.45 -11.59 8.94
N ASN A 53 7.50 -11.15 9.76
CA ASN A 53 7.41 -11.61 11.13
C ASN A 53 6.59 -12.91 11.15
N ASP A 54 7.18 -14.01 11.61
CA ASP A 54 6.47 -15.28 11.81
C ASP A 54 5.30 -15.14 12.81
N ASN A 55 5.29 -14.07 13.62
CA ASN A 55 4.21 -13.70 14.52
C ASN A 55 3.31 -12.57 13.96
N PHE A 56 3.27 -12.35 12.64
CA PHE A 56 2.45 -11.30 12.02
C PHE A 56 1.00 -11.33 12.53
N ASP A 57 0.45 -12.51 12.78
CA ASP A 57 -0.92 -12.67 13.25
C ASP A 57 -1.14 -12.22 14.69
N GLU A 58 -0.11 -12.19 15.53
CA GLU A 58 -0.16 -11.79 16.94
C GLU A 58 0.01 -10.28 17.15
N LEU A 59 0.44 -9.55 16.12
CA LEU A 59 0.66 -8.12 16.19
C LEU A 59 -0.65 -7.32 16.27
N SER A 60 -0.55 -6.09 16.81
CA SER A 60 -1.65 -5.14 16.72
C SER A 60 -1.95 -4.75 15.27
N PHE A 61 -3.19 -4.36 14.97
CA PHE A 61 -3.57 -3.90 13.63
C PHE A 61 -2.66 -2.79 13.10
N ALA A 62 -2.29 -1.82 13.96
CA ALA A 62 -1.43 -0.71 13.57
C ALA A 62 -0.03 -1.18 13.13
N ASN A 63 0.55 -2.16 13.85
CA ASN A 63 1.85 -2.71 13.51
C ASN A 63 1.79 -3.54 12.23
N LYS A 64 0.76 -4.39 12.07
CA LYS A 64 0.53 -5.14 10.82
C LYS A 64 0.36 -4.19 9.62
N LEU A 65 -0.40 -3.11 9.78
CA LEU A 65 -0.60 -2.11 8.74
C LEU A 65 0.71 -1.40 8.38
N LYS A 66 1.53 -1.04 9.38
CA LYS A 66 2.86 -0.45 9.16
C LYS A 66 3.77 -1.38 8.35
N ILE A 67 3.77 -2.67 8.66
CA ILE A 67 4.53 -3.69 7.90
C ILE A 67 4.04 -3.76 6.45
N ALA A 68 2.72 -3.76 6.22
CA ALA A 68 2.15 -3.79 4.88
C ALA A 68 2.49 -2.51 4.07
N ASP A 69 2.40 -1.34 4.70
CA ASP A 69 2.76 -0.06 4.10
C ASP A 69 4.26 0.01 3.78
N ASN A 70 5.12 -0.51 4.66
CA ASN A 70 6.55 -0.64 4.43
C ASN A 70 6.86 -1.52 3.21
N ALA A 71 6.26 -2.72 3.12
CA ALA A 71 6.41 -3.58 1.95
C ALA A 71 5.98 -2.89 0.66
N LYS A 72 4.91 -2.09 0.71
CA LYS A 72 4.44 -1.29 -0.45
C LYS A 72 5.44 -0.20 -0.84
N GLN A 73 6.02 0.50 0.14
CA GLN A 73 7.00 1.57 -0.08
C GLN A 73 8.32 1.03 -0.66
N SER A 74 8.74 -0.17 -0.25
CA SER A 74 9.90 -0.88 -0.81
C SER A 74 9.61 -1.61 -2.13
N GLU A 75 8.52 -1.26 -2.81
CA GLU A 75 8.07 -1.83 -4.08
C GLU A 75 7.81 -3.35 -4.09
N ASN A 76 7.76 -3.99 -2.92
CA ASN A 76 7.37 -5.39 -2.79
C ASN A 76 5.84 -5.53 -2.79
N ILE A 77 5.24 -5.23 -3.95
CA ILE A 77 3.78 -5.18 -4.11
C ILE A 77 3.11 -6.53 -3.79
N GLY A 78 3.77 -7.65 -4.10
CA GLY A 78 3.27 -9.00 -3.78
C GLY A 78 3.11 -9.24 -2.29
N MET A 79 4.12 -8.88 -1.50
CA MET A 79 4.08 -9.01 -0.06
C MET A 79 3.09 -8.03 0.57
N ALA A 80 3.10 -6.77 0.14
CA ALA A 80 2.14 -5.77 0.60
C ALA A 80 0.70 -6.25 0.38
N LEU A 81 0.43 -6.79 -0.82
CA LEU A 81 -0.89 -7.31 -1.16
C LEU A 81 -1.31 -8.46 -0.23
N LYS A 82 -0.43 -9.43 0.00
CA LYS A 82 -0.68 -10.54 0.94
C LYS A 82 -1.06 -10.02 2.32
N TYR A 83 -0.31 -9.06 2.87
CA TYR A 83 -0.61 -8.50 4.19
C TYR A 83 -1.92 -7.71 4.23
N TYR A 84 -2.20 -6.91 3.20
CA TYR A 84 -3.49 -6.21 3.14
C TYR A 84 -4.66 -7.19 3.00
N GLU A 85 -4.54 -8.25 2.20
CA GLU A 85 -5.55 -9.31 2.09
C GLU A 85 -5.80 -9.96 3.46
N THR A 86 -4.75 -10.35 4.20
CA THR A 86 -4.88 -10.87 5.57
C THR A 86 -5.57 -9.88 6.51
N LEU A 87 -5.15 -8.61 6.48
CA LEU A 87 -5.74 -7.55 7.31
C LEU A 87 -7.23 -7.32 7.03
N THR A 88 -7.69 -7.64 5.82
CA THR A 88 -9.10 -7.42 5.43
C THR A 88 -10.07 -8.50 5.92
N LEU A 89 -9.57 -9.65 6.38
CA LEU A 89 -10.42 -10.78 6.82
C LEU A 89 -11.31 -10.38 8.00
N ASP A 90 -10.71 -9.77 9.03
CA ASP A 90 -11.39 -9.39 10.27
C ASP A 90 -11.50 -7.87 10.47
N ALA A 91 -11.30 -7.10 9.40
CA ALA A 91 -11.31 -5.64 9.47
C ALA A 91 -12.67 -5.09 9.89
N SER A 92 -12.64 -4.17 10.86
CA SER A 92 -13.77 -3.31 11.16
C SER A 92 -14.05 -2.35 9.99
N LYS A 93 -15.23 -1.73 10.01
CA LYS A 93 -15.61 -0.71 9.03
C LYS A 93 -14.59 0.44 8.96
N GLU A 94 -14.15 0.93 10.11
CA GLU A 94 -13.17 2.02 10.18
C GLU A 94 -11.80 1.60 9.62
N GLN A 95 -11.34 0.38 9.94
CA GLN A 95 -10.10 -0.15 9.39
C GLN A 95 -10.17 -0.32 7.87
N MET A 96 -11.30 -0.82 7.36
CA MET A 96 -11.52 -1.02 5.93
C MET A 96 -11.43 0.28 5.12
N LYS A 97 -11.85 1.42 5.70
CA LYS A 97 -11.71 2.74 5.07
C LYS A 97 -10.26 3.08 4.71
N PHE A 98 -9.31 2.60 5.52
CA PHE A 98 -7.87 2.78 5.28
C PHE A 98 -7.27 1.68 4.41
N LEU A 99 -7.73 0.43 4.57
CA LEU A 99 -7.18 -0.72 3.85
C LEU A 99 -7.61 -0.75 2.38
N LEU A 100 -8.87 -0.45 2.08
CA LEU A 100 -9.41 -0.61 0.74
C LEU A 100 -8.66 0.18 -0.36
N PRO A 101 -8.34 1.48 -0.20
CA PRO A 101 -7.55 2.19 -1.20
C PRO A 101 -6.14 1.59 -1.38
N ARG A 102 -5.52 1.06 -0.31
CA ARG A 102 -4.21 0.41 -0.39
C ARG A 102 -4.29 -0.89 -1.17
N LEU A 103 -5.27 -1.74 -0.84
CA LEU A 103 -5.50 -3.03 -1.47
C LEU A 103 -5.78 -2.89 -2.97
N THR A 104 -6.71 -2.00 -3.34
CA THR A 104 -7.06 -1.72 -4.75
C THR A 104 -5.89 -1.17 -5.54
N SER A 105 -5.11 -0.26 -4.96
CA SER A 105 -3.87 0.26 -5.54
C SER A 105 -2.86 -0.87 -5.81
N CYS A 106 -2.68 -1.80 -4.86
CA CYS A 106 -1.78 -2.95 -5.06
C CYS A 106 -2.25 -3.90 -6.16
N TYR A 107 -3.56 -4.19 -6.25
CA TYR A 107 -4.09 -5.00 -7.35
C TYR A 107 -3.82 -4.37 -8.71
N ARG A 108 -4.04 -3.05 -8.85
CA ARG A 108 -3.76 -2.33 -10.10
C ARG A 108 -2.27 -2.40 -10.47
N LYS A 109 -1.37 -2.17 -9.51
CA LYS A 109 0.08 -2.29 -9.71
C LYS A 109 0.54 -3.70 -10.13
N GLN A 110 -0.29 -4.72 -9.92
CA GLN A 110 -0.05 -6.09 -10.41
C GLN A 110 -0.79 -6.40 -11.72
N ASN A 111 -1.27 -5.39 -12.45
CA ASN A 111 -2.09 -5.55 -13.66
C ASN A 111 -3.35 -6.40 -13.42
N ARG A 112 -4.00 -6.21 -12.26
CA ARG A 112 -5.27 -6.86 -11.89
C ARG A 112 -6.40 -5.84 -11.63
N PRO A 113 -6.68 -4.89 -12.55
CA PRO A 113 -7.66 -3.83 -12.31
C PRO A 113 -9.09 -4.35 -12.11
N GLN A 114 -9.51 -5.42 -12.79
CA GLN A 114 -10.83 -6.03 -12.58
C GLN A 114 -10.99 -6.57 -11.15
N LYS A 115 -9.92 -7.18 -10.58
CA LYS A 115 -9.93 -7.63 -9.18
C LYS A 115 -10.03 -6.44 -8.22
N ALA A 116 -9.33 -5.35 -8.51
CA ALA A 116 -9.45 -4.11 -7.73
C ALA A 116 -10.90 -3.59 -7.69
N ILE A 117 -11.56 -3.51 -8.86
CA ILE A 117 -12.94 -3.08 -8.99
C ILE A 117 -13.89 -4.02 -8.24
N GLY A 118 -13.82 -5.32 -8.52
CA GLY A 118 -14.71 -6.31 -7.92
C GLY A 118 -14.60 -6.34 -6.39
N THR A 119 -13.38 -6.29 -5.85
CA THR A 119 -13.15 -6.25 -4.40
C THR A 119 -13.73 -4.98 -3.77
N ALA A 120 -13.51 -3.81 -4.37
CA ALA A 120 -14.04 -2.56 -3.82
C ALA A 120 -15.56 -2.52 -3.83
N LEU A 121 -16.21 -2.94 -4.92
CA LEU A 121 -17.66 -3.02 -5.00
C LEU A 121 -18.25 -4.01 -3.98
N ALA A 122 -17.59 -5.16 -3.77
CA ALA A 122 -17.99 -6.11 -2.74
C ALA A 122 -17.94 -5.51 -1.33
N TYR A 123 -16.89 -4.74 -1.00
CA TYR A 123 -16.79 -4.07 0.30
C TYR A 123 -17.75 -2.88 0.44
N PHE A 124 -18.02 -2.13 -0.64
CA PHE A 124 -19.09 -1.13 -0.63
C PHE A 124 -20.46 -1.77 -0.39
N LYS A 125 -20.72 -2.94 -0.95
CA LYS A 125 -21.95 -3.70 -0.66
C LYS A 125 -22.02 -4.14 0.80
N LYS A 126 -20.89 -4.59 1.39
CA LYS A 126 -20.81 -5.06 2.78
C LYS A 126 -20.95 -3.93 3.82
N TYR A 127 -20.21 -2.84 3.66
CA TYR A 127 -20.10 -1.78 4.67
C TYR A 127 -20.82 -0.47 4.31
N GLY A 128 -21.37 -0.37 3.10
CA GLY A 128 -22.09 0.79 2.59
C GLY A 128 -21.20 2.02 2.39
N LYS A 129 -21.84 3.19 2.34
CA LYS A 129 -21.18 4.49 2.11
C LYS A 129 -20.15 4.87 3.19
N GLY A 130 -20.13 4.21 4.34
CA GLY A 130 -19.24 4.63 5.43
C GLY A 130 -17.76 4.28 5.24
N ILE A 131 -17.42 3.45 4.25
CA ILE A 131 -16.02 3.23 3.85
C ILE A 131 -15.64 4.03 2.58
N ALA A 132 -16.59 4.77 2.01
CA ALA A 132 -16.33 5.63 0.87
C ALA A 132 -15.41 6.79 1.29
N SER A 133 -14.43 7.07 0.45
CA SER A 133 -13.47 8.14 0.68
C SER A 133 -12.86 8.56 -0.65
N SER A 134 -12.31 9.79 -0.71
CA SER A 134 -11.59 10.26 -1.91
C SER A 134 -10.51 9.26 -2.38
N PRO A 135 -9.62 8.72 -1.52
CA PRO A 135 -8.60 7.76 -1.96
C PRO A 135 -9.14 6.51 -2.69
N VAL A 136 -10.21 5.89 -2.17
CA VAL A 136 -10.75 4.68 -2.82
C VAL A 136 -11.44 5.01 -4.14
N TYR A 137 -12.07 6.19 -4.24
CA TYR A 137 -12.65 6.63 -5.50
C TYR A 137 -11.60 6.98 -6.54
N VAL A 138 -10.48 7.63 -6.17
CA VAL A 138 -9.35 7.83 -7.09
C VAL A 138 -8.81 6.49 -7.58
N SER A 139 -8.56 5.55 -6.66
CA SER A 139 -8.06 4.21 -7.00
C SER A 139 -9.00 3.46 -7.95
N LEU A 140 -10.32 3.55 -7.72
CA LEU A 140 -11.33 2.97 -8.61
C LEU A 140 -11.40 3.64 -9.97
N ALA A 141 -11.42 4.98 -10.01
CA ALA A 141 -11.44 5.72 -11.28
C ALA A 141 -10.25 5.31 -12.14
N ALA A 142 -9.08 5.23 -11.53
CA ALA A 142 -7.86 4.81 -12.18
C ALA A 142 -7.88 3.32 -12.58
N ALA A 143 -8.56 2.43 -11.82
CA ALA A 143 -8.78 1.04 -12.22
C ALA A 143 -9.67 0.92 -13.46
N PHE A 144 -10.71 1.74 -13.56
CA PHE A 144 -11.58 1.80 -14.75
C PHE A 144 -10.82 2.34 -15.97
N CYS A 145 -9.96 3.34 -15.79
CA CYS A 145 -9.05 3.77 -16.85
C CYS A 145 -8.08 2.67 -17.30
N ASP A 146 -7.71 1.71 -16.43
CA ASP A 146 -6.80 0.61 -16.79
C ASP A 146 -7.52 -0.50 -17.60
N ILE A 147 -8.84 -0.43 -17.72
CA ILE A 147 -9.67 -1.34 -18.53
C ILE A 147 -10.47 -0.59 -19.61
N ASP A 148 -10.05 0.63 -19.93
CA ASP A 148 -10.63 1.51 -20.95
C ASP A 148 -12.13 1.84 -20.76
N ASP A 149 -12.65 1.75 -19.53
CA ASP A 149 -14.01 2.17 -19.17
C ASP A 149 -13.99 3.65 -18.72
N TRP A 150 -13.84 4.54 -19.71
CA TRP A 150 -13.63 5.96 -19.50
C TRP A 150 -14.83 6.66 -18.87
N GLU A 151 -16.05 6.24 -19.21
CA GLU A 151 -17.28 6.80 -18.64
C GLU A 151 -17.38 6.51 -17.15
N THR A 152 -17.19 5.25 -16.75
CA THR A 152 -17.23 4.87 -15.34
C THR A 152 -16.05 5.46 -14.57
N ALA A 153 -14.87 5.54 -15.20
CA ALA A 153 -13.73 6.23 -14.63
C ALA A 153 -14.06 7.69 -14.27
N LYS A 154 -14.72 8.42 -15.18
CA LYS A 154 -15.14 9.82 -14.94
C LYS A 154 -16.10 9.94 -13.77
N ILE A 155 -17.09 9.04 -13.66
CA ILE A 155 -18.04 9.02 -12.53
C ILE A 155 -17.30 8.89 -11.19
N TYR A 156 -16.30 8.00 -11.10
CA TYR A 156 -15.54 7.82 -9.87
C TYR A 156 -14.55 8.97 -9.61
N ALA A 157 -13.93 9.53 -10.66
CA ALA A 157 -13.08 10.72 -10.53
C ALA A 157 -13.88 11.92 -9.97
N ASP A 158 -15.07 12.16 -10.50
CA ASP A 158 -15.95 13.24 -10.02
C ASP A 158 -16.41 13.02 -8.57
N ARG A 159 -16.69 11.76 -8.19
CA ARG A 159 -16.96 11.40 -6.79
C ARG A 159 -15.75 11.65 -5.89
N ALA A 160 -14.55 11.31 -6.35
CA ALA A 160 -13.32 11.55 -5.60
C ALA A 160 -13.09 13.05 -5.39
N ASN A 161 -13.32 13.86 -6.43
CA ASN A 161 -13.18 15.31 -6.40
C ASN A 161 -14.13 15.95 -5.38
N LYS A 162 -15.41 15.54 -5.37
CA LYS A 162 -16.42 16.02 -4.40
C LYS A 162 -16.08 15.69 -2.95
N CYS A 163 -15.26 14.67 -2.71
CA CYS A 163 -14.83 14.24 -1.38
C CYS A 163 -13.39 14.67 -1.04
N CYS A 164 -12.73 15.47 -1.89
CA CYS A 164 -11.30 15.70 -1.80
C CYS A 164 -10.94 16.75 -0.73
N ASN A 165 -10.04 16.37 0.17
CA ASN A 165 -9.29 17.29 1.02
C ASN A 165 -7.83 17.21 0.55
N SER A 166 -7.41 18.06 -0.41
CA SER A 166 -6.05 18.33 -0.97
C SER A 166 -5.00 17.20 -1.20
N LYS A 167 -4.94 16.15 -0.37
CA LYS A 167 -3.88 15.11 -0.34
C LYS A 167 -3.85 14.13 -1.51
N ASN A 168 -4.93 14.00 -2.29
CA ASN A 168 -4.97 13.07 -3.44
C ASN A 168 -5.08 13.80 -4.78
N MET A 169 -4.78 15.11 -4.81
CA MET A 169 -5.02 15.93 -5.99
C MET A 169 -4.19 15.46 -7.18
N ASP A 170 -2.91 15.12 -6.98
CA ASP A 170 -2.01 14.74 -8.08
C ASP A 170 -2.47 13.46 -8.80
N GLU A 171 -2.81 12.40 -8.04
CA GLU A 171 -3.29 11.15 -8.63
C GLU A 171 -4.66 11.34 -9.30
N LEU A 172 -5.55 12.16 -8.72
CA LEU A 172 -6.83 12.50 -9.33
C LEU A 172 -6.65 13.30 -10.64
N MET A 173 -5.75 14.28 -10.68
CA MET A 173 -5.45 15.04 -11.89
C MET A 173 -4.82 14.16 -12.96
N ALA A 174 -3.94 13.22 -12.59
CA ALA A 174 -3.41 12.24 -13.52
C ALA A 174 -4.51 11.35 -14.11
N VAL A 175 -5.53 10.99 -13.33
CA VAL A 175 -6.71 10.27 -13.83
C VAL A 175 -7.52 11.12 -14.81
N TYR A 176 -7.84 12.37 -14.47
CA TYR A 176 -8.55 13.27 -15.39
C TYR A 176 -7.80 13.45 -16.71
N ALA A 177 -6.48 13.66 -16.67
CA ALA A 177 -5.66 13.79 -17.87
C ALA A 177 -5.68 12.53 -18.76
N ARG A 178 -5.81 11.33 -18.18
CA ARG A 178 -6.01 10.09 -18.95
C ARG A 178 -7.37 10.04 -19.63
N ILE A 179 -8.42 10.44 -18.90
CA ILE A 179 -9.81 10.44 -19.38
C ILE A 179 -9.99 11.45 -20.52
N GLU A 180 -9.49 12.68 -20.35
CA GLU A 180 -9.60 13.76 -21.35
C GLU A 180 -9.00 13.34 -22.70
N LYS A 181 -7.83 12.68 -22.69
CA LYS A 181 -7.17 12.16 -23.89
C LYS A 181 -7.97 11.14 -24.71
N GLN A 182 -9.05 10.59 -24.17
CA GLN A 182 -9.82 9.50 -24.79
C GLN A 182 -11.26 9.89 -25.12
N ILE A 183 -11.76 10.98 -24.50
CA ILE A 183 -13.13 11.47 -24.70
C ILE A 183 -13.18 12.65 -25.68
N ASP A 184 -12.03 13.28 -25.97
CA ASP A 184 -11.85 14.22 -27.08
C ASP A 184 -11.63 13.51 -28.42
#